data_AF-A0A6G0YM88-F1
#
_entry.id   AF-A0A6G0YM88-F1
#
_cell.length_a   1.000
_cell.length_b   1.000
_cell.length_c   1.000
_cell.angle_alpha   90.00
_cell.angle_beta   90.00
_cell.angle_gamma   90.00
#
_symmetry.space_group_name_H-M   'P 1'
#
loop_
_entity.id
_entity.type
_entity.pdbx_description
1 polymer ?
#
loop_
_entity_poly.entity_id
_entity_poly.type
_entity_poly.pdbx_seq_one_letter_code
_entity_poly.pdbx_strand_id
1 'polypeptide(L)' 'MNEGILKIQDLGLINRYKNNDEFSHLCGMLDGLEFLPLEHVFEGMAYLRTIVSHEREDLSNYFDEPT' A
#
# COMPACT_ATOMS: atom_id res chain seq x y z
N MET A 1 -10.90 12.97 -2.24
CA MET A 1 -10.08 12.58 -3.40
C MET A 1 -9.11 11.55 -2.86
N ASN A 2 -9.09 10.32 -3.37
CA ASN A 2 -8.30 9.23 -2.76
C ASN A 2 -6.81 9.52 -2.96
N GLU A 3 -6.09 9.92 -1.91
CA GLU A 3 -4.66 10.26 -2.02
C GLU A 3 -3.81 9.06 -2.44
N GLY A 4 -4.23 7.83 -2.10
CA GLY A 4 -3.57 6.59 -2.51
C GLY A 4 -3.42 6.41 -4.03
N ILE A 5 -4.43 6.81 -4.84
CA ILE A 5 -4.34 6.66 -6.30
C ILE A 5 -3.31 7.62 -6.93
N LEU A 6 -3.14 8.80 -6.33
CA LEU A 6 -2.15 9.79 -6.80
C LEU A 6 -0.74 9.29 -6.50
N LYS A 7 -0.49 8.78 -5.30
CA LYS A 7 0.80 8.17 -4.92
C LYS A 7 1.15 6.97 -5.82
N ILE A 8 0.18 6.10 -6.12
CA ILE A 8 0.38 4.99 -7.06
C ILE A 8 0.77 5.48 -8.46
N GLN A 9 0.23 6.61 -8.90
CA GLN A 9 0.56 7.21 -10.19
C GLN A 9 1.96 7.85 -10.18
N ASP A 10 2.31 8.58 -9.12
CA ASP A 10 3.61 9.23 -8.96
C ASP A 10 4.77 8.22 -8.91
N LEU A 11 4.52 7.05 -8.32
CA LEU A 11 5.47 5.93 -8.29
C LEU A 11 5.54 5.13 -9.61
N GLY A 12 4.74 5.49 -10.63
CA GLY A 12 4.69 4.77 -11.90
C GLY A 12 4.02 3.39 -11.82
N LEU A 13 3.32 3.09 -10.73
CA LEU A 13 2.73 1.79 -10.42
C LEU A 13 1.31 1.61 -10.97
N ILE A 14 0.75 2.62 -11.65
CA ILE A 14 -0.64 2.62 -12.13
C ILE A 14 -0.97 1.43 -13.03
N ASN A 15 -0.05 0.98 -13.89
CA ASN A 15 -0.26 -0.20 -14.74
C ASN A 15 -0.30 -1.48 -13.91
N ARG A 16 0.55 -1.61 -12.89
CA ARG A 16 0.55 -2.75 -11.99
C ARG A 16 -0.73 -2.79 -11.16
N TYR A 17 -1.14 -1.65 -10.62
CA TYR A 17 -2.41 -1.51 -9.89
C TYR A 17 -3.62 -1.96 -10.71
N LYS A 18 -3.69 -1.61 -12.00
CA LYS A 18 -4.82 -1.98 -12.86
C LYS A 18 -4.84 -3.44 -13.31
N ASN A 19 -3.68 -4.11 -13.34
CA ASN A 19 -3.53 -5.43 -13.97
C ASN A 19 -3.08 -6.52 -12.99
N ASN A 20 -2.87 -6.21 -11.71
CA ASN A 20 -2.48 -7.16 -10.68
C ASN A 20 -3.43 -7.01 -9.49
N ASP A 21 -4.42 -7.90 -9.41
CA ASP A 21 -5.46 -7.85 -8.38
C ASP A 21 -4.89 -7.96 -6.97
N GLU A 22 -3.84 -8.75 -6.77
CA GLU A 22 -3.16 -8.87 -5.47
C GLU A 22 -2.49 -7.54 -5.06
N PHE A 23 -1.90 -6.82 -6.01
CA PHE A 23 -1.33 -5.49 -5.78
C PHE A 23 -2.42 -4.45 -5.48
N SER A 24 -3.48 -4.44 -6.29
CA SER A 24 -4.62 -3.55 -6.07
C SER A 24 -5.26 -3.77 -4.70
N HIS A 25 -5.45 -5.05 -4.33
CA HIS A 25 -6.00 -5.43 -3.03
C HIS A 25 -5.12 -4.96 -1.87
N LEU A 26 -3.80 -5.12 -2.00
CA LEU A 26 -2.87 -4.66 -0.98
C LEU A 26 -2.85 -3.13 -0.83
N CYS A 27 -2.90 -2.39 -1.94
CA CYS A 27 -3.09 -0.92 -1.89
C CYS A 27 -4.40 -0.55 -1.19
N GLY A 28 -5.49 -1.27 -1.45
CA GLY A 28 -6.77 -1.07 -0.76
C GLY A 28 -6.69 -1.37 0.74
N MET A 29 -5.92 -2.37 1.15
CA MET A 29 -5.66 -2.63 2.58
C MET A 29 -4.87 -1.48 3.22
N LEU A 30 -3.92 -0.89 2.51
CA LEU A 30 -3.14 0.26 2.97
C LEU A 30 -4.00 1.51 3.15
N ASP A 31 -4.82 1.84 2.14
CA ASP A 31 -5.80 2.92 2.23
C ASP A 31 -6.78 2.68 3.40
N GLY A 32 -7.13 1.41 3.67
CA GLY A 32 -7.98 1.02 4.79
C GLY A 32 -7.38 1.32 6.17
N LEU A 33 -6.05 1.36 6.31
CA LEU A 33 -5.40 1.67 7.58
C LEU A 33 -5.63 3.11 8.03
N GLU A 34 -5.83 4.05 7.09
CA GLU A 34 -6.09 5.47 7.41
C GLU A 34 -7.34 5.64 8.29
N PHE A 35 -8.29 4.70 8.21
CA PHE A 35 -9.54 4.74 8.96
C PHE A 35 -9.45 4.08 10.34
N LEU A 36 -8.31 3.49 10.70
CA LEU A 36 -8.12 2.83 11.98
C LEU A 36 -7.64 3.80 13.07
N PRO A 37 -7.97 3.55 14.35
CA PRO A 37 -7.27 4.19 15.47
C PRO A 37 -5.76 3.94 15.38
N LEU A 38 -4.95 4.92 15.79
CA LEU A 38 -3.48 4.86 15.69
C LEU A 38 -2.89 3.58 16.28
N GLU A 39 -3.45 3.07 17.38
CA GLU A 39 -3.03 1.79 17.99
C GLU A 39 -3.11 0.60 17.03
N HIS A 40 -4.09 0.59 16.12
CA HIS A 40 -4.32 -0.49 15.16
C HIS A 40 -3.64 -0.26 13.81
N VAL A 41 -3.24 0.98 13.50
CA VAL A 41 -2.44 1.28 12.30
C VAL A 41 -1.12 0.51 12.33
N PHE A 42 -0.42 0.51 13.47
CA PHE A 42 0.86 -0.19 13.61
C PHE A 42 0.73 -1.70 13.47
N GLU A 43 -0.31 -2.29 14.06
CA GLU A 43 -0.62 -3.71 13.93
C GLU A 43 -0.93 -4.09 12.47
N GLY A 44 -1.74 -3.27 11.80
CA GLY A 44 -2.07 -3.45 10.39
C GLY A 44 -0.84 -3.33 9.48
N MET A 45 0.03 -2.34 9.70
CA MET A 45 1.29 -2.19 8.97
C MET A 45 2.23 -3.39 9.16
N ALA A 46 2.35 -3.88 10.40
CA ALA A 46 3.15 -5.08 10.69
C ALA A 46 2.60 -6.30 9.96
N TYR A 47 1.28 -6.51 9.99
CA TYR A 47 0.62 -7.59 9.25
C TYR A 47 0.87 -7.48 7.74
N LEU A 48 0.67 -6.31 7.14
CA LEU A 48 0.88 -6.11 5.71
C LEU A 48 2.31 -6.43 5.29
N ARG A 49 3.31 -6.07 6.09
CA ARG A 49 4.72 -6.42 5.83
C ARG A 49 4.98 -7.93 5.84
N THR A 50 4.17 -8.74 6.53
CA THR A 50 4.33 -10.21 6.52
C THR A 50 3.73 -10.89 5.30
N ILE A 51 2.71 -10.28 4.69
CA ILE A 51 2.03 -10.85 3.51
C ILE A 51 2.59 -10.31 2.19
N VAL A 52 3.28 -9.16 2.22
CA VAL A 52 4.13 -8.71 1.12
C VAL A 52 5.33 -9.65 1.06
N SER A 53 5.22 -10.70 0.24
CA SER A 53 6.35 -11.58 -0.05
C SER A 53 7.51 -10.79 -0.67
N HIS A 54 8.73 -11.32 -0.53
CA HIS A 54 10.00 -10.78 -1.03
C HIS A 54 10.04 -10.36 -2.53
N GLU A 55 8.96 -10.54 -3.30
CA GLU A 55 8.87 -10.22 -4.73
C GLU A 55 8.50 -8.77 -5.05
N ARG A 56 8.38 -7.88 -4.06
CA ARG A 56 7.85 -6.52 -4.29
C ARG A 56 8.72 -5.44 -3.66
N GLU A 57 9.90 -5.25 -4.23
CA GLU A 57 10.82 -4.13 -3.96
C GLU A 57 10.11 -2.76 -4.14
N ASP A 58 9.20 -2.67 -5.12
CA ASP A 58 8.40 -1.46 -5.39
C ASP A 58 7.44 -1.06 -4.25
N LEU A 59 6.99 -2.03 -3.43
CA LEU A 59 6.11 -1.74 -2.30
C LEU A 59 6.89 -1.18 -1.11
N SER A 60 8.17 -1.55 -0.94
CA SER A 60 9.02 -0.91 0.08
C SER A 60 9.07 0.60 -0.16
N ASN A 61 9.22 1.02 -1.42
CA ASN A 61 9.17 2.44 -1.80
C ASN A 61 7.82 3.08 -1.46
N TYR A 62 6.70 2.36 -1.60
CA TYR A 62 5.38 2.85 -1.18
C TYR A 62 5.29 3.07 0.34
N PHE A 63 5.89 2.17 1.13
CA PHE A 63 5.91 2.22 2.59
C PHE A 63 6.90 3.23 3.19
N ASP A 64 8.00 3.50 2.49
CA ASP A 64 9.12 4.26 3.02
C ASP A 64 9.10 5.75 2.61
N GLU A 65 8.21 6.15 1.68
CA GLU A 65 8.02 7.58 1.37
C GLU A 65 7.03 8.26 2.33
N PRO A 66 7.45 9.34 3.03
CA PRO A 66 6.59 10.10 3.91
C PRO A 66 5.49 10.81 3.11
N THR A 67 4.26 10.70 3.62
CA THR A 67 3.11 11.56 3.26
C THR A 67 3.28 12.97 3.83
#